data_AF-A0A0S7YWM9-F1
#
_entry.id   AF-A0A0S7YWM9-F1
#
_cell.length_a   1.000
_cell.length_b   1.000
_cell.length_c   1.000
_cell.angle_alpha   90.00
_cell.angle_beta   90.00
_cell.angle_gamma   90.00
#
_symmetry.space_group_name_H-M   'P 1'
#
loop_
_entity.id
_entity.type
_entity.pdbx_description
1 polymer ?
#
loop_
_entity_poly.entity_id
_entity_poly.type
_entity_poly.pdbx_seq_one_letter_code
_entity_poly.pdbx_strand_id
1 'polypeptide(L)'
;MLLSKFGNEVLSKGPESVLPQNLTPAWLERIQKMADSFLDTHFDGEKCLWDGFAADPILTACVSEILRYQNRDSVEIQEREMFDKLTMYALAVTIETVRKEATASLPVPTLDDIFDKRRYLEIENSLPQFGSILKFVCLNTGT
;
A
#
# COMPACT_ATOMS: atom_id res chain seq x y z
N MET A 1 18.56 11.78 -8.91
CA MET A 1 18.28 10.47 -8.26
C MET A 1 16.78 10.33 -8.07
N LEU A 2 16.20 9.14 -8.25
CA LEU A 2 14.74 8.93 -8.21
C LEU A 2 14.12 9.33 -6.86
N LEU A 3 14.79 9.01 -5.76
CA LEU A 3 14.36 9.38 -4.41
C LEU A 3 14.28 10.89 -4.20
N SER A 4 15.27 11.66 -4.69
CA SER A 4 15.23 13.13 -4.60
C SER A 4 14.06 13.71 -5.40
N LYS A 5 13.75 13.11 -6.55
CA LYS A 5 12.60 13.51 -7.37
C LYS A 5 11.29 13.23 -6.61
N PHE A 6 11.16 12.05 -6.02
CA PHE A 6 10.01 11.67 -5.21
C PHE A 6 9.83 12.62 -4.02
N GLY A 7 10.92 12.93 -3.31
CA GLY A 7 10.92 13.87 -2.19
C GLY A 7 10.42 15.26 -2.59
N ASN A 8 10.87 15.78 -3.73
CA ASN A 8 10.48 17.11 -4.20
C ASN A 8 9.06 17.16 -4.76
N GLU A 9 8.63 16.13 -5.48
CA GLU A 9 7.35 16.15 -6.21
C GLU A 9 6.17 15.62 -5.39
N VAL A 10 6.43 14.78 -4.40
CA VAL A 10 5.42 14.11 -3.58
C VAL A 10 5.60 14.52 -2.12
N LEU A 11 6.63 14.02 -1.43
CA LEU A 11 6.77 14.19 0.04
C LEU A 11 6.74 15.66 0.51
N SER A 12 7.29 16.59 -0.27
CA SER A 12 7.26 18.03 0.03
C SER A 12 5.86 18.64 0.19
N LYS A 13 4.82 17.94 -0.30
CA LYS A 13 3.42 18.37 -0.26
C LYS A 13 2.67 17.82 0.96
N GLY A 14 3.33 17.07 1.84
CA GLY A 14 2.77 16.51 3.06
C GLY A 14 2.15 15.11 2.89
N PRO A 15 1.62 14.53 3.96
CA PRO A 15 1.29 13.11 4.04
C PRO A 15 0.16 12.68 3.10
N GLU A 16 -0.84 13.53 2.84
CA GLU A 16 -1.90 13.18 1.89
C GLU A 16 -1.38 12.96 0.46
N SER A 17 -0.22 13.52 0.11
CA SER A 17 0.35 13.39 -1.23
C SER A 17 0.80 11.96 -1.57
N VAL A 18 1.05 11.13 -0.54
CA VAL A 18 1.41 9.72 -0.72
C VAL A 18 0.20 8.79 -0.74
N LEU A 19 -1.03 9.31 -0.56
CA LEU A 19 -2.23 8.48 -0.75
C LEU A 19 -2.36 8.10 -2.24
N PRO A 20 -2.69 6.84 -2.57
CA PRO A 20 -2.71 6.38 -3.96
C PRO A 20 -3.53 7.24 -4.91
N GLN A 21 -4.71 7.69 -4.48
CA GLN A 21 -5.61 8.53 -5.29
C GLN A 21 -5.07 9.93 -5.56
N ASN A 22 -4.12 10.41 -4.74
CA ASN A 22 -3.51 11.73 -4.87
C ASN A 22 -2.21 11.69 -5.68
N LEU A 23 -1.68 10.50 -5.99
CA LEU A 23 -0.52 10.35 -6.86
C LEU A 23 -0.86 10.74 -8.29
N THR A 24 0.09 11.41 -8.95
CA THR A 24 0.00 11.64 -10.39
C THR A 24 0.02 10.30 -11.13
N PRO A 25 -0.54 10.20 -12.35
CA PRO A 25 -0.54 8.94 -13.10
C PRO A 25 0.86 8.32 -13.24
N ALA A 26 1.89 9.14 -13.47
CA ALA A 26 3.27 8.68 -13.58
C ALA A 26 3.84 8.13 -12.26
N TRP A 27 3.50 8.73 -11.10
CA TRP A 27 3.92 8.22 -9.81
C TRP A 27 3.14 6.98 -9.40
N LEU A 28 1.82 6.96 -9.66
CA LEU A 28 0.98 5.80 -9.41
C LEU A 28 1.48 4.57 -10.19
N GLU A 29 1.71 4.70 -11.50
CA GLU A 29 2.22 3.60 -12.34
C GLU A 29 3.58 3.09 -11.83
N ARG A 30 4.44 3.99 -11.38
CA ARG A 30 5.78 3.63 -10.89
C ARG A 30 5.72 2.91 -9.55
N ILE A 31 4.90 3.41 -8.63
CA ILE A 31 4.70 2.82 -7.31
C ILE A 31 3.94 1.49 -7.45
N GLN A 32 3.02 1.35 -8.41
CA GLN A 32 2.37 0.08 -8.73
C GLN A 32 3.41 -1.00 -9.05
N LYS A 33 4.39 -0.73 -9.92
CA LYS A 33 5.44 -1.71 -10.25
C LYS A 33 6.26 -2.13 -9.03
N MET A 34 6.50 -1.21 -8.10
CA MET A 34 7.18 -1.51 -6.84
C MET A 34 6.30 -2.36 -5.92
N ALA A 35 5.01 -2.04 -5.86
CA ALA A 35 4.01 -2.78 -5.09
C ALA A 35 3.87 -4.22 -5.64
N ASP A 36 3.75 -4.39 -6.95
CA ASP A 36 3.70 -5.70 -7.61
C ASP A 36 4.96 -6.50 -7.28
N SER A 37 6.14 -5.91 -7.47
CA SER A 37 7.41 -6.58 -7.14
C SER A 37 7.50 -6.99 -5.66
N PHE A 38 7.01 -6.16 -4.74
CA PHE A 38 6.96 -6.49 -3.32
C PHE A 38 5.99 -7.67 -3.06
N LEU A 39 4.79 -7.60 -3.64
CA LEU A 39 3.79 -8.66 -3.47
C LEU A 39 4.27 -9.98 -4.06
N ASP A 40 4.79 -9.99 -5.29
CA ASP A 40 5.29 -11.17 -5.98
C ASP A 40 6.48 -11.83 -5.26
N THR A 41 7.31 -11.03 -4.58
CA THR A 41 8.49 -11.55 -3.84
C THR A 41 8.10 -12.18 -2.51
N HIS A 42 7.10 -11.60 -1.84
CA HIS A 42 6.77 -11.95 -0.45
C HIS A 42 5.56 -12.87 -0.30
N PHE A 43 4.82 -13.08 -1.38
CA PHE A 43 3.65 -13.93 -1.40
C PHE A 43 3.79 -14.91 -2.57
N ASP A 44 4.22 -16.15 -2.26
CA ASP A 44 4.34 -17.22 -3.26
C ASP A 44 3.20 -18.22 -3.03
N GLY A 45 2.19 -18.15 -3.90
CA GLY A 45 0.95 -18.91 -3.74
C GLY A 45 0.18 -18.50 -2.49
N GLU A 46 0.08 -19.39 -1.50
CA GLU A 46 -0.55 -19.12 -0.20
C GLU A 46 0.47 -18.94 0.94
N LYS A 47 1.77 -18.86 0.61
CA LYS A 47 2.84 -18.71 1.60
C LYS A 47 3.24 -17.26 1.75
N CYS A 48 3.18 -16.77 2.99
CA CYS A 48 3.59 -15.43 3.35
C CYS A 48 5.02 -15.44 3.90
N LEU A 49 5.94 -14.98 3.05
CA LEU A 49 7.38 -15.01 3.26
C LEU A 49 7.84 -13.68 3.88
N TRP A 50 7.91 -13.66 5.21
CA TRP A 50 8.23 -12.47 6.00
C TRP A 50 9.69 -12.41 6.51
N ASP A 51 10.46 -13.51 6.39
CA ASP A 51 11.80 -13.61 6.97
C ASP A 51 12.76 -12.56 6.36
N GLY A 52 13.01 -11.48 7.11
CA GLY A 52 13.97 -10.42 6.76
C GLY A 52 13.66 -9.73 5.43
N PHE A 53 12.49 -9.10 5.33
CA PHE A 53 12.01 -8.53 4.07
C PHE A 53 12.79 -7.27 3.64
N ALA A 54 12.83 -7.03 2.33
CA ALA A 54 13.39 -5.81 1.76
C ALA A 54 12.32 -5.14 0.89
N ALA A 55 12.02 -3.88 1.18
CA ALA A 55 11.07 -3.08 0.40
C ALA A 55 11.78 -1.96 -0.36
N ASP A 56 11.19 -1.52 -1.46
CA ASP A 56 11.68 -0.36 -2.19
C ASP A 56 11.70 0.87 -1.26
N PRO A 57 12.77 1.69 -1.27
CA PRO A 57 12.86 2.87 -0.42
C PRO A 57 11.71 3.87 -0.63
N ILE A 58 11.10 3.93 -1.82
CA ILE A 58 9.93 4.78 -2.10
C ILE A 58 8.68 4.23 -1.42
N LEU A 59 8.43 2.92 -1.49
CA LEU A 59 7.32 2.30 -0.75
C LEU A 59 7.48 2.51 0.75
N THR A 60 8.69 2.31 1.25
CA THR A 60 9.04 2.55 2.66
C THR A 60 8.81 4.02 3.03
N ALA A 61 9.17 4.96 2.16
CA ALA A 61 8.93 6.38 2.39
C ALA A 61 7.44 6.73 2.44
N CYS A 62 6.61 6.16 1.54
CA CYS A 62 5.16 6.37 1.57
C CYS A 62 4.55 5.90 2.90
N VAL A 63 4.85 4.66 3.29
CA VAL A 63 4.35 4.09 4.55
C VAL A 63 4.84 4.88 5.75
N SER A 64 6.12 5.24 5.78
CA SER A 64 6.71 6.03 6.85
C SER A 64 6.05 7.40 7.00
N GLU A 65 5.76 8.08 5.89
CA GLU A 65 5.10 9.39 5.90
C GLU A 65 3.68 9.31 6.50
N ILE A 66 2.91 8.28 6.15
CA ILE A 66 1.57 8.05 6.71
C ILE A 66 1.67 7.71 8.20
N LEU A 67 2.62 6.86 8.59
CA LEU A 67 2.84 6.51 9.99
C LEU A 67 3.25 7.71 10.84
N ARG A 68 4.12 8.60 10.31
CA ARG A 68 4.46 9.88 10.97
C ARG A 68 3.20 10.67 11.25
N TYR A 69 2.32 10.81 10.27
CA TYR A 69 1.05 11.50 10.46
C TYR A 69 0.20 10.85 11.56
N GLN A 70 -0.01 9.52 11.49
CA GLN A 70 -0.87 8.79 12.43
C GLN A 70 -0.32 8.80 13.87
N ASN A 71 1.01 8.75 14.02
CA ASN A 71 1.69 8.61 15.31
C ASN A 71 2.33 9.92 15.83
N ARG A 72 1.94 11.08 15.30
CA ARG A 72 2.47 12.40 15.70
C ARG A 72 4.01 12.45 15.64
N ASP A 73 4.53 12.20 14.43
CA ASP A 73 5.94 12.21 14.02
C ASP A 73 6.82 11.01 14.42
N SER A 74 6.25 9.99 15.08
CA SER A 74 6.96 8.73 15.36
C SER A 74 6.77 7.67 14.27
N VAL A 75 7.83 6.93 13.93
CA VAL A 75 7.80 5.76 13.02
C VAL A 75 8.46 4.55 13.68
N GLU A 76 8.61 4.55 15.00
CA GLU A 76 9.18 3.41 15.71
C GLU A 76 8.17 2.28 15.76
N ILE A 77 8.21 1.41 14.75
CA ILE A 77 7.42 0.19 14.66
C ILE A 77 8.32 -1.02 14.45
N GLN A 78 7.81 -2.20 14.80
CA GLN A 78 8.54 -3.44 14.61
C GLN A 78 8.61 -3.78 13.11
N GLU A 79 9.65 -4.49 12.69
CA GLU A 79 9.83 -4.93 11.30
C GLU A 79 8.59 -5.63 10.75
N ARG A 80 8.02 -6.57 11.51
CA ARG A 80 6.78 -7.27 11.14
C ARG A 80 5.60 -6.31 10.95
N GLU A 81 5.50 -5.27 11.77
CA GLU A 81 4.45 -4.27 11.60
C GLU A 81 4.68 -3.47 10.31
N MET A 82 5.92 -3.08 10.02
CA MET A 82 6.26 -2.39 8.76
C MET A 82 5.90 -3.24 7.54
N PHE A 83 6.16 -4.54 7.59
CA PHE A 83 5.74 -5.49 6.54
C PHE A 83 4.23 -5.44 6.32
N ASP A 84 3.43 -5.58 7.38
CA ASP A 84 1.96 -5.52 7.30
C ASP A 84 1.48 -4.19 6.68
N LYS A 85 2.09 -3.06 7.08
CA LYS A 85 1.74 -1.73 6.53
C LYS A 85 2.13 -1.57 5.07
N LEU A 86 3.27 -2.12 4.66
CA LEU A 86 3.70 -2.16 3.25
C LEU A 86 2.77 -3.02 2.40
N THR A 87 2.35 -4.19 2.89
CA THR A 87 1.36 -5.02 2.21
C THR A 87 0.05 -4.27 2.01
N MET A 88 -0.46 -3.60 3.04
CA MET A 88 -1.69 -2.80 2.91
C MET A 88 -1.52 -1.64 1.93
N TYR A 89 -0.40 -0.91 2.00
CA TYR A 89 -0.13 0.17 1.06
C TYR A 89 -0.05 -0.34 -0.39
N ALA A 90 0.65 -1.46 -0.63
CA ALA A 90 0.75 -2.11 -1.94
C ALA A 90 -0.63 -2.51 -2.48
N LEU A 91 -1.50 -3.03 -1.62
CA LEU A 91 -2.89 -3.30 -2.00
C LEU A 91 -3.68 -2.02 -2.31
N ALA A 92 -3.52 -0.96 -1.51
CA ALA A 92 -4.22 0.30 -1.76
C ALA A 92 -3.83 0.90 -3.12
N VAL A 93 -2.55 0.80 -3.49
CA VAL A 93 -2.04 1.20 -4.80
C VAL A 93 -2.68 0.35 -5.92
N THR A 94 -2.73 -0.98 -5.74
CA THR A 94 -3.36 -1.90 -6.69
C THR A 94 -4.85 -1.60 -6.89
N ILE A 95 -5.58 -1.36 -5.81
CA ILE A 95 -7.01 -1.00 -5.86
C ILE A 95 -7.19 0.32 -6.61
N GLU A 96 -6.36 1.33 -6.35
CA GLU A 96 -6.46 2.63 -7.03
C GLU A 96 -6.18 2.52 -8.53
N THR A 97 -5.18 1.73 -8.92
CA THR A 97 -4.88 1.47 -10.33
C THR A 97 -6.09 0.83 -11.03
N VAL A 98 -6.68 -0.21 -10.43
CA VAL A 98 -7.91 -0.83 -10.95
C VAL A 98 -9.08 0.15 -10.96
N ARG A 99 -9.25 0.97 -9.92
CA ARG A 99 -10.32 1.96 -9.81
C ARG A 99 -10.23 3.04 -10.90
N LYS A 100 -9.02 3.46 -11.31
CA LYS A 100 -8.83 4.42 -12.40
C LYS A 100 -9.16 3.82 -13.77
N GLU A 101 -9.03 2.51 -13.93
CA GLU A 101 -9.34 1.80 -15.17
C GLU A 101 -10.79 1.30 -15.24
N ALA A 102 -11.37 0.96 -14.10
CA ALA A 102 -12.74 0.46 -13.98
C ALA A 102 -13.73 1.61 -13.76
N THR A 103 -14.94 1.50 -14.34
CA THR A 103 -16.08 2.39 -14.03
C THR A 103 -16.69 2.12 -12.63
N ALA A 104 -15.90 1.58 -11.70
CA ALA A 104 -16.35 1.19 -10.37
C ALA A 104 -16.12 2.31 -9.36
N SER A 105 -17.18 2.71 -8.65
CA SER A 105 -17.09 3.68 -7.56
C SER A 105 -16.65 2.98 -6.27
N LEU A 106 -15.35 2.76 -6.12
CA LEU A 106 -14.77 2.21 -4.88
C LEU A 106 -14.42 3.34 -3.92
N PRO A 107 -14.60 3.15 -2.61
CA PRO A 107 -14.14 4.12 -1.64
C PRO A 107 -12.63 4.30 -1.78
N VAL A 108 -12.14 5.53 -1.63
CA VAL A 108 -10.70 5.84 -1.58
C VAL A 108 -10.19 5.85 -0.13
N PRO A 109 -8.93 5.50 0.13
CA PRO A 109 -8.38 5.51 1.48
C PRO A 109 -8.08 6.93 1.95
N THR A 110 -8.11 7.12 3.24
CA THR A 110 -7.67 8.31 3.98
C THR A 110 -6.37 8.00 4.70
N LEU A 111 -5.72 9.02 5.27
CA LEU A 111 -4.57 8.81 6.14
C LEU A 111 -4.93 7.99 7.38
N ASP A 112 -6.19 7.98 7.84
CA ASP A 112 -6.59 7.30 9.08
C ASP A 112 -6.92 5.82 8.86
N ASP A 113 -7.41 5.45 7.68
CA ASP A 113 -7.97 4.11 7.42
C ASP A 113 -7.21 3.29 6.35
N ILE A 114 -6.19 3.85 5.67
CA ILE A 114 -5.39 3.11 4.68
C ILE A 114 -4.73 1.85 5.25
N PHE A 115 -4.52 1.79 6.58
CA PHE A 115 -3.96 0.62 7.25
C PHE A 115 -4.99 -0.15 8.10
N ASP A 116 -6.29 0.08 7.90
CA ASP A 116 -7.35 -0.73 8.52
C ASP A 116 -7.62 -1.98 7.67
N LYS A 117 -7.37 -3.17 8.23
CA LYS A 117 -7.67 -4.45 7.58
C LYS A 117 -9.14 -4.58 7.17
N ARG A 118 -10.08 -4.04 7.95
CA ARG A 118 -11.53 -4.14 7.68
C ARG A 118 -11.90 -3.54 6.34
N ARG A 119 -11.25 -2.44 5.97
CA ARG A 119 -11.45 -1.76 4.69
C ARG A 119 -11.22 -2.69 3.50
N TYR A 120 -10.15 -3.49 3.54
CA TYR A 120 -9.81 -4.40 2.46
C TYR A 120 -10.82 -5.55 2.35
N LEU A 121 -11.30 -6.07 3.48
CA LEU A 121 -12.36 -7.08 3.53
C LEU A 121 -13.70 -6.54 2.99
N GLU A 122 -14.01 -5.27 3.22
CA GLU A 122 -15.22 -4.64 2.66
C GLU A 122 -15.13 -4.46 1.14
N ILE A 123 -13.95 -4.16 0.60
CA ILE A 123 -13.71 -4.02 -0.84
C ILE A 123 -13.89 -5.36 -1.57
N GLU A 124 -13.55 -6.50 -0.95
CA GLU A 124 -13.78 -7.84 -1.52
C GLU A 124 -15.25 -8.04 -1.94
N ASN A 125 -16.20 -7.53 -1.17
CA ASN A 125 -17.62 -7.63 -1.50
C ASN A 125 -18.02 -6.82 -2.73
N SER A 126 -17.27 -5.76 -3.05
CA SER A 126 -17.52 -4.86 -4.18
C SER A 126 -16.72 -5.23 -5.43
N LEU A 127 -15.59 -5.93 -5.25
CA LEU A 127 -14.74 -6.45 -6.31
C LEU A 127 -14.43 -7.93 -6.05
N PRO A 128 -15.26 -8.86 -6.54
CA PRO A 128 -15.04 -10.30 -6.34
C PRO A 128 -13.67 -10.79 -6.86
N GLN A 129 -13.14 -10.15 -7.91
CA GLN A 129 -11.79 -10.41 -8.43
C GLN A 129 -10.65 -10.01 -7.47
N PHE A 130 -10.97 -9.22 -6.43
CA PHE A 130 -10.03 -8.80 -5.39
C PHE A 130 -9.89 -9.83 -4.27
N GLY A 131 -10.87 -10.72 -4.10
CA GLY A 131 -10.83 -11.77 -3.06
C GLY A 131 -9.68 -12.77 -3.23
N SER A 132 -9.26 -13.06 -4.47
CA SER A 132 -8.07 -13.87 -4.73
C SER A 132 -6.79 -13.17 -4.26
N ILE A 133 -6.70 -11.85 -4.40
CA ILE A 133 -5.57 -11.04 -3.97
C ILE A 133 -5.47 -11.01 -2.44
N LEU A 134 -6.59 -10.90 -1.71
CA LEU A 134 -6.58 -10.88 -0.24
C LEU A 134 -6.15 -12.20 0.39
N LYS A 135 -6.53 -13.33 -0.22
CA LYS A 135 -6.06 -14.65 0.19
C LYS A 135 -4.56 -14.81 -0.07
N PHE A 136 -4.11 -14.34 -1.23
CA PHE A 136 -2.71 -14.35 -1.62
C PHE A 136 -1.82 -13.59 -0.62
N VAL A 137 -2.29 -12.48 -0.06
CA VAL A 137 -1.48 -11.66 0.87
C VAL A 137 -1.68 -11.94 2.36
N CYS A 138 -2.25 -13.08 2.74
CA CYS A 138 -2.56 -13.46 4.14
C CYS A 138 -3.36 -12.41 4.94
N LEU A 139 -4.23 -11.62 4.31
CA LEU A 139 -5.09 -10.68 5.04
C LEU A 139 -6.41 -11.30 5.51
N ASN A 140 -6.84 -12.40 4.87
CA ASN A 140 -8.08 -13.13 5.21
C ASN A 140 -7.80 -14.44 5.98
N THR A 141 -6.56 -14.69 6.41
CA THR A 141 -6.24 -15.81 7.29
C THR A 141 -6.59 -15.42 8.72
N GLY A 142 -7.86 -15.62 9.09
CA GLY A 142 -8.29 -15.56 10.48
C GLY A 142 -7.48 -16.54 11.33
N THR A 143 -6.90 -16.04 12.41
CA THR A 143 -6.62 -16.83 13.62
C THR A 143 -7.93 -17.16 14.33
#